data_AF-A0A8D2MHU7-F1
#
_entry.id   AF-A0A8D2MHU7-F1
#
_cell.length_a   1.000
_cell.length_b   1.000
_cell.length_c   1.000
_cell.angle_alpha   90.00
_cell.angle_beta   90.00
_cell.angle_gamma   90.00
#
_symmetry.space_group_name_H-M   'P 1'
#
loop_
_entity.id
_entity.type
_entity.pdbx_description
1 polymer ?
#
loop_
_entity_poly.entity_id
_entity_poly.type
_entity_poly.pdbx_seq_one_letter_code
_entity_poly.pdbx_strand_id
1 'polypeptide(L)'
;HFRGNQSSVCAVLVLSAARLIVPLGGWPLRCLLTQRSSVQETVLQLLALSSHPSLLPDPGQLLLNSNSFTVIRDDAFAGLFHLEYLFIEGNKIETISRNAFRGLRDLTHLDLRGNKFECDCKAKWLFLWLKMTNSTVSDVLCIGPAEYQDKKLNDVTSFDYECTTTARIYPNCCKCMFLDFVVHQILPYQSVSVDTFNSKNDVFVAIAQPSMENCMVLEWDHIEMNFRSYDNITGQSIVGCKAVLVGDQVFVVVAQLFGGSHIYKFDESWTKFVKFQDIEVSRISKPNDIELFEIDSEMFFVIADSSKAGLSTVYKWNNKGFYSYQSLHEWFRDTDAEFLDIDGKSYLILSSRSQVPIILQWNKASKKFVPHSEIPNMEDVLAVKSFRIQDDLYITLTRFIGDSRVMKWNSKQFVEIQALPSRGAMTLQPFSFKNNYYLALGSDYTFSQIYQWDGEKKIFRLFKEIYVQAPRSFTAVSTDRRDFFFASSFKGNTQIFEHIIIDLSL
;
A
#
# COMPACT_ATOMS: atom_id res chain seq x y z
N HIS A 1 35.68 -48.93 6.72
CA HIS A 1 36.58 -48.22 7.66
C HIS A 1 36.63 -46.75 7.29
N PHE A 2 35.93 -45.89 8.04
CA PHE A 2 36.35 -44.56 8.48
C PHE A 2 35.33 -44.13 9.55
N ARG A 3 35.83 -43.91 10.77
CA ARG A 3 35.08 -43.42 11.94
C ARG A 3 35.14 -41.89 11.94
N GLY A 4 34.09 -41.25 12.47
CA GLY A 4 34.20 -40.00 13.23
C GLY A 4 33.74 -38.71 12.54
N ASN A 5 32.45 -38.36 12.68
CA ASN A 5 31.96 -37.22 13.47
C ASN A 5 30.46 -37.07 13.23
N GLN A 6 29.66 -37.39 14.26
CA GLN A 6 28.25 -37.05 14.30
C GLN A 6 28.13 -35.59 14.75
N SER A 7 27.82 -34.70 13.80
CA SER A 7 27.14 -33.45 14.09
C SER A 7 25.72 -33.59 13.55
N SER A 8 24.75 -33.72 14.44
CA SER A 8 23.32 -33.77 14.14
C SER A 8 22.90 -32.42 13.55
N VAL A 9 23.01 -32.28 12.23
CA VAL A 9 22.47 -31.15 11.48
C VAL A 9 20.95 -31.34 11.43
N CYS A 10 20.21 -30.42 12.04
CA CYS A 10 18.79 -30.29 11.79
C CYS A 10 18.64 -29.98 10.29
N ALA A 11 18.25 -30.97 9.50
CA ALA A 11 18.08 -30.82 8.07
C ALA A 11 16.84 -29.95 7.80
N VAL A 12 17.03 -28.63 7.78
CA VAL A 12 16.07 -27.70 7.19
C VAL A 12 16.18 -27.87 5.68
N LEU A 13 15.21 -28.58 5.09
CA LEU A 13 15.08 -28.76 3.64
C LEU A 13 14.92 -27.39 2.97
N VAL A 14 16.02 -26.86 2.45
CA VAL A 14 16.02 -25.77 1.46
C VAL A 14 15.65 -26.39 0.12
N LEU A 15 14.36 -26.35 -0.24
CA LEU A 15 13.92 -26.60 -1.62
C LEU A 15 13.71 -25.26 -2.31
N SER A 16 14.67 -24.93 -3.14
CA SER A 16 14.61 -23.90 -4.17
C SER A 16 13.45 -24.17 -5.13
N ALA A 17 12.65 -23.13 -5.35
CA ALA A 17 11.72 -22.96 -6.47
C ALA A 17 10.55 -23.97 -6.62
N ALA A 18 9.37 -23.37 -6.81
CA ALA A 18 8.13 -23.95 -7.31
C ALA A 18 7.27 -24.80 -6.34
N ARG A 19 6.01 -24.35 -6.25
CA ARG A 19 4.79 -25.04 -5.79
C ARG A 19 4.93 -26.55 -5.52
N LEU A 20 4.64 -26.99 -4.29
CA LEU A 20 3.91 -28.25 -4.09
C LEU A 20 3.27 -28.32 -2.69
N ILE A 21 1.95 -28.51 -2.67
CA ILE A 21 1.17 -29.00 -1.53
C ILE A 21 1.05 -30.52 -1.76
N VAL A 22 1.65 -31.36 -0.91
CA VAL A 22 1.27 -32.78 -0.75
C VAL A 22 1.47 -33.20 0.72
N PRO A 23 0.50 -33.90 1.34
CA PRO A 23 0.64 -34.45 2.68
C PRO A 23 1.37 -35.80 2.59
N LEU A 24 2.51 -35.93 3.28
CA LEU A 24 3.09 -37.23 3.58
C LEU A 24 3.22 -37.35 5.10
N GLY A 25 2.70 -38.44 5.63
CA GLY A 25 2.37 -38.63 7.03
C GLY A 25 3.52 -38.41 8.01
N GLY A 26 3.15 -37.87 9.17
CA GLY A 26 3.83 -38.14 10.44
C GLY A 26 4.74 -37.08 11.04
N TRP A 27 4.57 -35.77 10.79
CA TRP A 27 5.35 -34.71 11.48
C TRP A 27 4.50 -33.43 11.68
N PRO A 28 4.33 -32.88 12.91
CA PRO A 28 3.52 -31.68 13.16
C PRO A 28 4.37 -30.43 13.53
N LEU A 29 5.39 -30.09 12.75
CA LEU A 29 5.99 -28.75 12.77
C LEU A 29 5.82 -28.12 11.39
N ARG A 30 4.95 -27.11 11.27
CA ARG A 30 4.86 -26.27 10.07
C ARG A 30 5.85 -25.11 10.22
N CYS A 31 7.03 -25.25 9.63
CA CYS A 31 7.90 -24.10 9.31
C CYS A 31 7.38 -23.45 8.01
N LEU A 32 6.83 -22.24 8.10
CA LEU A 32 6.56 -21.43 6.91
C LEU A 32 7.79 -20.57 6.65
N LEU A 33 8.74 -21.11 5.89
CA LEU A 33 9.79 -20.32 5.25
C LEU A 33 9.20 -19.68 3.99
N THR A 34 8.83 -18.40 4.05
CA THR A 34 8.48 -17.65 2.84
C THR A 34 9.74 -17.03 2.27
N GLN A 35 10.32 -17.62 1.21
CA GLN A 35 11.23 -16.89 0.33
C GLN A 35 10.41 -16.03 -0.62
N ARG A 36 10.55 -14.71 -0.51
CA ARG A 36 9.95 -13.74 -1.43
C ARG A 36 10.78 -13.66 -2.72
N SER A 37 10.17 -13.94 -3.86
CA SER A 37 10.84 -13.93 -5.18
C SER A 37 11.07 -12.53 -5.78
N SER A 38 11.21 -11.47 -4.97
CA SER A 38 11.65 -10.16 -5.49
C SER A 38 12.29 -9.20 -4.49
N VAL A 39 12.35 -9.52 -3.20
CA VAL A 39 13.11 -8.76 -2.19
C VAL A 39 13.69 -9.80 -1.24
N GLN A 40 14.98 -9.70 -0.93
CA GLN A 40 15.78 -10.68 -0.21
C GLN A 40 15.43 -10.75 1.30
N GLU A 41 14.15 -10.78 1.66
CA GLU A 41 13.66 -10.92 3.03
C GLU A 41 13.27 -12.37 3.29
N THR A 42 13.91 -13.00 4.27
CA THR A 42 13.47 -14.30 4.81
C THR A 42 12.80 -14.02 6.14
N VAL A 43 11.53 -14.38 6.30
CA VAL A 43 10.78 -14.15 7.54
C VAL A 43 10.69 -15.46 8.32
N LEU A 44 10.96 -15.41 9.62
CA LEU A 44 10.76 -16.56 10.51
C LEU A 44 9.39 -16.49 11.18
N GLN A 45 8.55 -17.49 10.94
CA GLN A 45 7.33 -17.78 11.71
C GLN A 45 7.22 -19.30 11.91
N LEU A 46 7.35 -19.78 13.14
CA LEU A 46 6.93 -21.14 13.48
C LEU A 46 5.48 -21.09 13.96
N LEU A 47 4.59 -21.82 13.30
CA LEU A 47 3.24 -22.05 13.80
C LEU A 47 3.22 -23.43 14.47
N ALA A 48 3.33 -23.47 15.80
CA ALA A 48 3.01 -24.67 16.56
C ALA A 48 1.49 -24.79 16.64
N LEU A 49 0.90 -25.64 15.79
CA LEU A 49 -0.46 -26.13 16.06
C LEU A 49 -0.42 -26.90 17.38
N SER A 50 -1.37 -26.61 18.24
CA SER A 50 -1.56 -27.16 19.58
C SER A 50 -1.06 -28.60 19.77
N SER A 51 -0.33 -28.80 20.87
CA SER A 51 -0.01 -30.07 21.54
C SER A 51 0.86 -31.08 20.77
N HIS A 52 2.17 -31.10 21.06
CA HIS A 52 2.90 -32.25 21.65
C HIS A 52 4.40 -31.89 21.83
N PRO A 53 5.00 -32.01 23.04
CA PRO A 53 6.37 -31.51 23.33
C PRO A 53 7.54 -32.33 22.74
N SER A 54 7.27 -33.35 21.92
CA SER A 54 8.21 -34.46 21.68
C SER A 54 8.95 -34.43 20.32
N LEU A 55 9.10 -33.27 19.68
CA LEU A 55 9.65 -33.17 18.30
C LEU A 55 10.87 -32.27 18.12
N LEU A 56 11.47 -31.73 19.19
CA LEU A 56 12.79 -31.09 19.09
C LEU A 56 13.89 -32.16 19.27
N PRO A 57 14.93 -32.16 18.43
CA PRO A 57 15.98 -33.18 18.46
C PRO A 57 16.87 -33.16 19.72
N ASP A 58 16.77 -32.11 20.54
CA ASP A 58 17.34 -32.02 21.89
C ASP A 58 16.32 -31.37 22.85
N PRO A 59 16.25 -31.77 24.14
CA PRO A 59 15.36 -31.17 25.10
C PRO A 59 15.74 -29.71 25.29
N GLY A 60 14.89 -28.81 24.79
CA GLY A 60 15.02 -27.38 25.01
C GLY A 60 16.01 -26.64 24.11
N GLN A 61 16.52 -27.19 23.00
CA GLN A 61 17.41 -26.44 22.08
C GLN A 61 16.82 -26.24 20.68
N LEU A 62 16.95 -25.02 20.14
CA LEU A 62 16.56 -24.65 18.77
C LEU A 62 17.69 -23.89 18.06
N LEU A 63 18.19 -24.47 16.97
CA LEU A 63 19.25 -23.94 16.12
C LEU A 63 18.66 -23.36 14.83
N LEU A 64 18.78 -22.05 14.64
CA LEU A 64 18.32 -21.28 13.47
C LEU A 64 19.43 -20.39 12.90
N ASN A 65 20.67 -20.67 13.26
CA ASN A 65 21.84 -19.89 12.93
C ASN A 65 22.26 -20.00 11.45
N SER A 66 22.99 -18.99 10.97
CA SER A 66 23.52 -18.91 9.59
C SER A 66 22.47 -19.03 8.48
N ASN A 67 21.25 -18.54 8.73
CA ASN A 67 20.21 -18.43 7.71
C ASN A 67 20.21 -17.00 7.10
N SER A 68 19.10 -16.60 6.45
CA SER A 68 18.95 -15.27 5.87
C SER A 68 17.75 -14.52 6.43
N PHE A 69 17.40 -14.78 7.71
CA PHE A 69 16.26 -14.13 8.36
C PHE A 69 16.49 -12.62 8.48
N THR A 70 15.50 -11.82 8.10
CA THR A 70 15.52 -10.35 8.22
C THR A 70 14.57 -9.83 9.30
N VAL A 71 13.49 -10.56 9.59
CA VAL A 71 12.50 -10.18 10.61
C VAL A 71 12.03 -11.41 11.40
N ILE A 72 11.90 -11.26 12.72
CA ILE A 72 11.18 -12.21 13.58
C ILE A 72 9.85 -11.59 14.01
N ARG A 73 8.73 -12.24 13.66
CA ARG A 73 7.37 -11.72 13.89
C ARG A 73 6.82 -12.07 15.27
N ASP A 74 5.67 -11.48 15.60
CA ASP A 74 4.94 -11.82 16.82
C ASP A 74 4.63 -13.31 16.89
N ASP A 75 4.72 -13.86 18.11
CA ASP A 75 4.41 -15.26 18.40
C ASP A 75 5.21 -16.25 17.54
N ALA A 76 6.37 -15.85 17.00
CA ALA A 76 7.21 -16.66 16.13
C ALA A 76 7.69 -17.96 16.78
N PHE A 77 7.72 -18.02 18.11
CA PHE A 77 8.07 -19.20 18.91
C PHE A 77 6.94 -19.66 19.83
N ALA A 78 5.70 -19.26 19.55
CA ALA A 78 4.57 -19.62 20.38
C ALA A 78 4.43 -21.15 20.49
N GLY A 79 4.17 -21.64 21.70
CA GLY A 79 4.06 -23.08 21.99
C GLY A 79 5.37 -23.74 22.44
N LEU A 80 6.52 -23.09 22.28
CA LEU A 80 7.83 -23.62 22.70
C LEU A 80 8.15 -23.27 24.16
N PHE A 81 7.25 -23.64 25.08
CA PHE A 81 7.35 -23.24 26.49
C PHE A 81 8.60 -23.76 27.22
N HIS A 82 9.12 -24.92 26.77
CA HIS A 82 10.28 -25.62 27.34
C HIS A 82 11.60 -25.36 26.60
N LEU A 83 11.65 -24.32 25.76
CA LEU A 83 12.86 -23.99 25.02
C LEU A 83 13.85 -23.27 25.96
N GLU A 84 15.02 -23.87 26.18
CA GLU A 84 16.12 -23.37 27.02
C GLU A 84 17.19 -22.61 26.21
N TYR A 85 17.52 -23.08 25.00
CA TYR A 85 18.59 -22.53 24.18
C TYR A 85 18.08 -22.17 22.78
N LEU A 86 18.22 -20.90 22.41
CA LEU A 86 17.82 -20.38 21.10
C LEU A 86 19.00 -19.71 20.39
N PHE A 87 19.44 -20.30 19.29
CA PHE A 87 20.59 -19.82 18.51
C PHE A 87 20.11 -19.26 17.17
N ILE A 88 20.17 -17.94 17.00
CA ILE A 88 19.74 -17.21 15.78
C ILE A 88 20.87 -16.35 15.22
N GLU A 89 22.12 -16.64 15.58
CA GLU A 89 23.29 -15.90 15.15
C GLU A 89 23.60 -16.07 13.65
N GLY A 90 24.32 -15.10 13.07
CA GLY A 90 24.75 -15.14 11.67
C GLY A 90 23.62 -15.02 10.65
N ASN A 91 22.49 -14.44 11.04
CA ASN A 91 21.37 -14.11 10.16
C ASN A 91 21.48 -12.67 9.63
N LYS A 92 20.40 -12.10 9.10
CA LYS A 92 20.34 -10.71 8.62
C LYS A 92 19.25 -9.92 9.36
N ILE A 93 18.97 -10.27 10.61
CA ILE A 93 17.79 -9.76 11.33
C ILE A 93 17.97 -8.27 11.59
N GLU A 94 17.02 -7.48 11.10
CA GLU A 94 16.95 -6.04 11.29
C GLU A 94 16.04 -5.69 12.46
N THR A 95 14.95 -6.44 12.66
CA THR A 95 14.01 -6.21 13.76
C THR A 95 13.39 -7.50 14.30
N ILE A 96 13.08 -7.51 15.59
CA ILE A 96 12.33 -8.57 16.29
C ILE A 96 11.08 -7.91 16.87
N SER A 97 9.93 -8.51 16.63
CA SER A 97 8.64 -7.99 17.12
C SER A 97 8.49 -8.16 18.64
N ARG A 98 7.76 -7.25 19.29
CA ARG A 98 7.59 -7.20 20.76
C ARG A 98 7.14 -8.53 21.37
N ASN A 99 6.25 -9.25 20.67
CA ASN A 99 5.70 -10.50 21.17
C ASN A 99 6.40 -11.73 20.59
N ALA A 100 7.55 -11.58 19.92
CA ALA A 100 8.26 -12.71 19.32
C ALA A 100 8.63 -13.79 20.34
N PHE A 101 9.12 -13.38 21.52
CA PHE A 101 9.56 -14.28 22.60
C PHE A 101 8.44 -14.64 23.58
N ARG A 102 7.18 -14.31 23.25
CA ARG A 102 6.05 -14.58 24.14
C ARG A 102 5.91 -16.09 24.34
N GLY A 103 5.90 -16.51 25.61
CA GLY A 103 5.71 -17.91 25.99
C GLY A 103 7.00 -18.72 26.13
N LEU A 104 8.19 -18.16 25.83
CA LEU A 104 9.47 -18.81 26.09
C LEU A 104 9.83 -18.75 27.58
N ARG A 105 9.19 -19.58 28.41
CA ARG A 105 9.30 -19.52 29.89
C ARG A 105 10.62 -20.05 30.41
N ASP A 106 11.15 -21.09 29.78
CA ASP A 106 12.34 -21.81 30.25
C ASP A 106 13.63 -21.31 29.56
N LEU A 107 13.58 -20.21 28.81
CA LEU A 107 14.71 -19.72 28.02
C LEU A 107 15.88 -19.26 28.91
N THR A 108 17.02 -19.92 28.78
CA THR A 108 18.24 -19.64 29.54
C THR A 108 19.34 -19.02 28.67
N HIS A 109 19.38 -19.30 27.37
CA HIS A 109 20.42 -18.81 26.46
C HIS A 109 19.84 -18.36 25.12
N LEU A 110 20.25 -17.16 24.68
CA LEU A 110 19.85 -16.58 23.39
C LEU A 110 21.07 -16.00 22.67
N ASP A 111 21.36 -16.50 21.47
CA ASP A 111 22.43 -15.97 20.62
C ASP A 111 21.84 -15.18 19.43
N LEU A 112 22.19 -13.90 19.36
CA LEU A 112 21.76 -12.92 18.36
C LEU A 112 22.95 -12.32 17.58
N ARG A 113 24.18 -12.80 17.80
CA ARG A 113 25.39 -12.21 17.17
C ARG A 113 25.33 -12.26 15.65
N GLY A 114 26.01 -11.32 15.00
CA GLY A 114 26.13 -11.32 13.53
C GLY A 114 24.83 -11.04 12.78
N ASN A 115 23.84 -10.44 13.44
CA ASN A 115 22.64 -9.87 12.83
C ASN A 115 22.81 -8.37 12.55
N LYS A 116 21.78 -7.73 11.99
CA LYS A 116 21.82 -6.36 11.45
C LYS A 116 20.80 -5.44 12.12
N PHE A 117 20.79 -5.38 13.45
CA PHE A 117 19.71 -4.72 14.19
C PHE A 117 19.64 -3.21 13.94
N GLU A 118 18.48 -2.73 13.53
CA GLU A 118 18.13 -1.32 13.52
C GLU A 118 17.68 -0.93 14.92
N CYS A 119 18.52 -0.19 15.64
CA CYS A 119 18.29 0.24 17.02
C CYS A 119 17.47 1.53 17.08
N ASP A 120 16.33 1.50 16.39
CA ASP A 120 15.32 2.55 16.42
C ASP A 120 14.30 2.31 17.54
N CYS A 121 13.22 3.08 17.51
CA CYS A 121 12.12 2.96 18.46
C CYS A 121 11.51 1.54 18.59
N LYS A 122 11.52 0.74 17.52
CA LYS A 122 11.01 -0.63 17.54
C LYS A 122 11.89 -1.56 18.37
N ALA A 123 13.18 -1.26 18.51
CA ALA A 123 14.10 -2.04 19.34
C ALA A 123 14.00 -1.71 20.84
N LYS A 124 13.22 -0.70 21.25
CA LYS A 124 13.07 -0.28 22.65
C LYS A 124 12.62 -1.43 23.56
N TRP A 125 11.67 -2.25 23.12
CA TRP A 125 11.21 -3.39 23.92
C TRP A 125 12.32 -4.42 24.11
N LEU A 126 13.14 -4.66 23.07
CA LEU A 126 14.22 -5.64 23.11
C LEU A 126 15.31 -5.15 24.06
N PHE A 127 15.66 -3.86 24.01
CA PHE A 127 16.53 -3.22 24.97
C PHE A 127 16.04 -3.39 26.42
N LEU A 128 14.77 -3.11 26.69
CA LEU A 128 14.19 -3.28 28.03
C LEU A 128 14.19 -4.76 28.45
N TRP A 129 13.86 -5.66 27.52
CA TRP A 129 13.87 -7.10 27.75
C TRP A 129 15.27 -7.61 28.08
N LEU A 130 16.31 -7.17 27.37
CA LEU A 130 17.71 -7.52 27.64
C LEU A 130 18.18 -7.09 29.04
N LYS A 131 17.63 -6.00 29.57
CA LYS A 131 17.92 -5.53 30.95
C LYS A 131 17.18 -6.31 32.03
N MET A 132 16.04 -6.92 31.71
CA MET A 132 15.17 -7.59 32.68
C MET A 132 15.25 -9.12 32.62
N THR A 133 15.69 -9.68 31.51
CA THR A 133 15.74 -11.12 31.31
C THR A 133 16.79 -11.79 32.19
N ASN A 134 16.47 -12.98 32.69
CA ASN A 134 17.43 -13.85 33.39
C ASN A 134 18.24 -14.73 32.41
N SER A 135 17.89 -14.71 31.12
CA SER A 135 18.62 -15.46 30.10
C SER A 135 19.99 -14.83 29.83
N THR A 136 21.00 -15.66 29.56
CA THR A 136 22.28 -15.22 29.01
C THR A 136 22.09 -14.88 27.54
N VAL A 137 22.15 -13.58 27.21
CA VAL A 137 21.98 -13.09 25.83
C VAL A 137 23.30 -12.55 25.31
N SER A 138 23.64 -12.93 24.08
CA SER A 138 24.84 -12.41 23.41
C SER A 138 24.75 -10.91 23.10
N ASP A 139 25.90 -10.24 22.91
CA ASP A 139 25.94 -8.84 22.48
C ASP A 139 25.16 -8.60 21.18
N VAL A 140 24.25 -7.62 21.21
CA VAL A 140 23.48 -7.14 20.06
C VAL A 140 24.11 -5.85 19.56
N LEU A 141 24.66 -5.84 18.35
CA LEU A 141 25.25 -4.66 17.72
C LEU A 141 24.25 -3.98 16.79
N CYS A 142 24.19 -2.66 16.89
CA CYS A 142 23.32 -1.80 16.10
C CYS A 142 23.98 -1.46 14.76
N ILE A 143 23.26 -1.56 13.65
CA ILE A 143 23.72 -1.06 12.33
C ILE A 143 23.24 0.36 12.04
N GLY A 144 22.23 0.82 12.78
CA GLY A 144 21.60 2.12 12.63
C GLY A 144 20.69 2.42 13.84
N PRO A 145 20.19 3.67 13.99
CA PRO A 145 20.52 4.85 13.18
C PRO A 145 21.99 5.27 13.33
N ALA A 146 22.45 6.24 12.54
CA ALA A 146 23.87 6.67 12.51
C ALA A 146 24.46 7.00 13.90
N GLU A 147 23.64 7.47 14.85
CA GLU A 147 24.04 7.75 16.23
C GLU A 147 24.39 6.49 17.04
N TYR A 148 23.80 5.35 16.70
CA TYR A 148 23.97 4.06 17.39
C TYR A 148 24.71 3.02 16.57
N GLN A 149 25.12 3.34 15.34
CA GLN A 149 25.91 2.45 14.51
C GLN A 149 27.16 1.93 15.27
N ASP A 150 27.36 0.61 15.21
CA ASP A 150 28.41 -0.16 15.86
C ASP A 150 28.40 -0.14 17.40
N LYS A 151 27.38 0.46 18.04
CA LYS A 151 27.19 0.39 19.49
C LYS A 151 26.42 -0.87 19.88
N LYS A 152 26.64 -1.34 21.11
CA LYS A 152 25.84 -2.42 21.69
C LYS A 152 24.48 -1.87 22.11
N LEU A 153 23.42 -2.61 21.82
CA LEU A 153 22.04 -2.28 22.22
C LEU A 153 21.93 -2.04 23.73
N ASN A 154 22.60 -2.86 24.55
CA ASN A 154 22.61 -2.71 26.01
C ASN A 154 23.31 -1.43 26.51
N ASP A 155 24.23 -0.88 25.71
CA ASP A 155 24.98 0.34 26.04
C ASP A 155 24.26 1.61 25.57
N VAL A 156 23.12 1.47 24.87
CA VAL A 156 22.29 2.61 24.46
C VAL A 156 21.68 3.26 25.71
N THR A 157 21.92 4.56 25.89
CA THR A 157 21.50 5.30 27.09
C THR A 157 20.01 5.62 27.09
N SER A 158 19.42 5.94 25.93
CA SER A 158 17.98 6.17 25.78
C SER A 158 17.50 5.93 24.33
N PHE A 159 16.23 5.60 24.18
CA PHE A 159 15.53 5.49 22.88
C PHE A 159 14.65 6.72 22.68
N ASP A 160 15.29 7.88 22.53
CA ASP A 160 14.61 9.17 22.38
C ASP A 160 14.66 9.60 20.91
N TYR A 161 13.76 9.06 20.09
CA TYR A 161 13.63 9.47 18.69
C TYR A 161 12.36 10.30 18.49
N GLU A 162 12.57 11.55 18.05
CA GLU A 162 11.61 12.64 17.78
C GLU A 162 10.89 13.26 18.98
N CYS A 163 11.57 14.23 19.58
CA CYS A 163 10.99 15.21 20.47
C CYS A 163 10.58 16.44 19.63
N THR A 164 9.28 16.65 19.38
CA THR A 164 8.78 17.94 18.83
C THR A 164 9.05 19.08 19.83
N THR A 165 8.91 20.32 19.39
CA THR A 165 9.26 21.61 20.03
C THR A 165 8.95 21.82 21.53
N THR A 166 8.22 20.93 22.18
CA THR A 166 7.97 20.90 23.64
C THR A 166 9.17 20.41 24.48
N ALA A 167 10.23 19.88 23.85
CA ALA A 167 11.41 19.34 24.51
C ALA A 167 12.27 20.35 25.30
N ARG A 168 12.08 21.67 25.11
CA ARG A 168 12.76 22.67 25.95
C ARG A 168 12.24 22.70 27.39
N ILE A 169 11.06 22.13 27.65
CA ILE A 169 10.36 22.25 28.94
C ILE A 169 10.45 20.94 29.76
N TYR A 170 10.49 19.77 29.11
CA TYR A 170 10.56 18.47 29.80
C TYR A 170 11.50 17.47 29.10
N PRO A 171 12.78 17.38 29.51
CA PRO A 171 13.79 16.53 28.88
C PRO A 171 13.57 15.01 29.08
N ASN A 172 12.61 14.60 29.92
CA ASN A 172 12.26 13.20 30.19
C ASN A 172 10.98 12.74 29.45
N CYS A 173 10.51 13.50 28.45
CA CYS A 173 9.23 13.28 27.78
C CYS A 173 9.35 12.95 26.29
N CYS A 174 10.46 12.31 25.85
CA CYS A 174 10.51 11.79 24.48
C CYS A 174 9.70 10.48 24.42
N LYS A 175 8.60 10.52 23.67
CA LYS A 175 7.71 9.37 23.46
C LYS A 175 8.20 8.60 22.24
N CYS A 176 8.32 7.29 22.40
CA CYS A 176 8.68 6.40 21.32
C CYS A 176 7.45 6.10 20.47
N MET A 177 7.19 6.95 19.47
CA MET A 177 6.02 6.88 18.62
C MET A 177 6.38 6.21 17.29
N PHE A 178 5.60 5.22 16.85
CA PHE A 178 5.78 4.57 15.55
C PHE A 178 4.47 4.58 14.75
N LEU A 179 4.57 4.81 13.43
CA LEU A 179 3.42 4.82 12.53
C LEU A 179 3.09 3.41 12.07
N ASP A 180 1.81 3.04 11.99
CA ASP A 180 1.41 1.76 11.42
C ASP A 180 0.09 1.85 10.65
N PHE A 181 -0.15 0.86 9.79
CA PHE A 181 -1.44 0.64 9.14
C PHE A 181 -2.09 -0.62 9.68
N VAL A 182 -3.20 -0.47 10.39
CA VAL A 182 -3.96 -1.59 10.98
C VAL A 182 -5.29 -1.76 10.28
N VAL A 183 -5.76 -3.00 10.13
CA VAL A 183 -7.09 -3.24 9.56
C VAL A 183 -8.14 -2.67 10.50
N HIS A 184 -8.90 -1.69 10.02
CA HIS A 184 -9.96 -1.03 10.75
C HIS A 184 -11.31 -1.72 10.50
N GLN A 185 -11.64 -1.97 9.23
CA GLN A 185 -12.86 -2.65 8.81
C GLN A 185 -12.62 -3.53 7.58
N ILE A 186 -13.39 -4.61 7.48
CA ILE A 186 -13.43 -5.48 6.31
C ILE A 186 -14.83 -5.43 5.75
N LEU A 187 -14.96 -4.93 4.52
CA LEU A 187 -16.22 -4.85 3.82
C LEU A 187 -16.44 -6.15 3.04
N PRO A 188 -17.54 -6.90 3.27
CA PRO A 188 -17.71 -8.28 2.81
C PRO A 188 -18.09 -8.39 1.32
N TYR A 189 -17.45 -7.58 0.48
CA TYR A 189 -17.74 -7.48 -0.93
C TYR A 189 -16.53 -7.02 -1.75
N GLN A 190 -16.59 -7.31 -3.05
CA GLN A 190 -15.59 -6.95 -4.04
C GLN A 190 -15.80 -5.51 -4.53
N SER A 191 -14.72 -4.89 -5.00
CA SER A 191 -14.73 -3.56 -5.59
C SER A 191 -13.61 -3.39 -6.62
N VAL A 192 -13.78 -2.42 -7.53
CA VAL A 192 -12.78 -2.09 -8.57
C VAL A 192 -12.19 -0.69 -8.38
N SER A 193 -13.01 0.29 -8.04
CA SER A 193 -12.55 1.66 -7.79
C SER A 193 -13.19 2.21 -6.51
N VAL A 194 -12.44 3.08 -5.85
CA VAL A 194 -12.85 3.77 -4.63
C VAL A 194 -12.46 5.23 -4.79
N ASP A 195 -13.42 6.12 -4.58
CA ASP A 195 -13.24 7.57 -4.64
C ASP A 195 -13.77 8.20 -3.36
N THR A 196 -13.19 9.32 -2.94
CA THR A 196 -13.61 10.02 -1.72
C THR A 196 -13.96 11.47 -2.01
N PHE A 197 -14.98 11.96 -1.32
CA PHE A 197 -15.42 13.35 -1.44
C PHE A 197 -15.98 13.85 -0.11
N ASN A 198 -15.86 15.16 0.08
CA ASN A 198 -16.38 15.83 1.27
C ASN A 198 -17.61 16.66 0.89
N SER A 199 -18.65 16.57 1.70
CA SER A 199 -19.88 17.36 1.51
C SER A 199 -20.44 17.75 2.87
N LYS A 200 -20.77 19.04 3.05
CA LYS A 200 -21.34 19.58 4.31
C LYS A 200 -20.54 19.23 5.58
N ASN A 201 -19.20 19.17 5.46
CA ASN A 201 -18.25 18.76 6.51
C ASN A 201 -18.26 17.28 6.89
N ASP A 202 -19.00 16.44 6.17
CA ASP A 202 -18.91 14.98 6.31
C ASP A 202 -18.08 14.37 5.17
N VAL A 203 -17.50 13.21 5.47
CA VAL A 203 -16.64 12.45 4.58
C VAL A 203 -17.41 11.28 4.00
N PHE A 204 -17.42 11.21 2.67
CA PHE A 204 -18.07 10.17 1.91
C PHE A 204 -17.07 9.40 1.06
N VAL A 205 -17.42 8.14 0.77
CA VAL A 205 -16.62 7.25 -0.06
C VAL A 205 -17.53 6.54 -1.06
N ALA A 206 -17.28 6.73 -2.36
CA ALA A 206 -17.99 6.03 -3.42
C ALA A 206 -17.19 4.80 -3.87
N ILE A 207 -17.83 3.63 -3.94
CA ILE A 207 -17.20 2.34 -4.24
C ILE A 207 -17.91 1.69 -5.42
N ALA A 208 -17.19 1.42 -6.50
CA ALA A 208 -17.70 0.67 -7.64
C ALA A 208 -17.67 -0.83 -7.38
N GLN A 209 -18.83 -1.49 -7.46
CA GLN A 209 -19.00 -2.92 -7.20
C GLN A 209 -19.55 -3.66 -8.43
N PRO A 210 -18.69 -4.14 -9.35
CA PRO A 210 -19.17 -4.75 -10.58
C PRO A 210 -20.05 -5.98 -10.36
N SER A 211 -19.73 -6.82 -9.36
CA SER A 211 -20.47 -8.05 -9.06
C SER A 211 -21.79 -7.83 -8.32
N MET A 212 -21.94 -6.69 -7.64
CA MET A 212 -23.18 -6.29 -6.97
C MET A 212 -24.02 -5.32 -7.82
N GLU A 213 -23.57 -5.02 -9.04
CA GLU A 213 -24.23 -4.13 -9.99
C GLU A 213 -24.61 -2.78 -9.37
N ASN A 214 -23.67 -2.20 -8.62
CA ASN A 214 -23.94 -0.95 -7.94
C ASN A 214 -22.69 -0.10 -7.66
N CYS A 215 -22.96 1.14 -7.32
CA CYS A 215 -22.03 2.12 -6.81
C CYS A 215 -22.48 2.49 -5.40
N MET A 216 -21.81 1.91 -4.40
CA MET A 216 -22.15 2.10 -3.00
C MET A 216 -21.50 3.39 -2.49
N VAL A 217 -22.29 4.23 -1.83
CA VAL A 217 -21.80 5.42 -1.14
C VAL A 217 -21.79 5.14 0.34
N LEU A 218 -20.62 5.29 0.96
CA LEU A 218 -20.42 5.20 2.40
C LEU A 218 -20.31 6.60 3.01
N GLU A 219 -20.70 6.72 4.27
CA GLU A 219 -20.55 7.91 5.10
C GLU A 219 -19.78 7.53 6.37
N TRP A 220 -18.96 8.46 6.87
CA TRP A 220 -18.29 8.31 8.15
C TRP A 220 -19.26 8.53 9.33
N ASP A 221 -19.43 7.52 10.19
CA ASP A 221 -20.23 7.63 11.42
C ASP A 221 -19.36 8.09 12.60
N HIS A 222 -19.58 9.32 13.06
CA HIS A 222 -18.82 9.92 14.17
C HIS A 222 -19.11 9.28 15.55
N ILE A 223 -20.19 8.51 15.69
CA ILE A 223 -20.59 7.85 16.94
C ILE A 223 -20.02 6.45 16.99
N GLU A 224 -20.30 5.64 15.96
CA GLU A 224 -19.81 4.25 15.88
C GLU A 224 -18.35 4.16 15.43
N MET A 225 -17.78 5.27 14.96
CA MET A 225 -16.40 5.37 14.52
C MET A 225 -16.09 4.38 13.39
N ASN A 226 -17.04 4.23 12.46
CA ASN A 226 -16.99 3.31 11.33
C ASN A 226 -17.52 3.95 10.03
N PHE A 227 -17.45 3.22 8.91
CA PHE A 227 -18.00 3.67 7.63
C PHE A 227 -19.28 2.90 7.37
N ARG A 228 -20.41 3.62 7.30
CA ARG A 228 -21.74 3.02 7.11
C ARG A 228 -22.24 3.25 5.69
N SER A 229 -23.11 2.36 5.23
CA SER A 229 -23.81 2.55 3.96
C SER A 229 -24.72 3.78 4.04
N TYR A 230 -24.54 4.71 3.12
CA TYR A 230 -25.33 5.93 3.01
C TYR A 230 -26.38 5.81 1.91
N ASP A 231 -25.94 5.48 0.69
CA ASP A 231 -26.81 5.30 -0.46
C ASP A 231 -26.23 4.26 -1.44
N ASN A 232 -27.06 3.79 -2.36
CA ASN A 232 -26.68 2.79 -3.34
C ASN A 232 -27.23 3.10 -4.74
N ILE A 233 -26.34 3.45 -5.67
CA ILE A 233 -26.70 3.72 -7.06
C ILE A 233 -26.59 2.44 -7.87
N THR A 234 -27.72 1.91 -8.35
CA THR A 234 -27.73 0.66 -9.13
C THR A 234 -27.32 0.88 -10.57
N GLY A 235 -26.61 -0.10 -11.14
CA GLY A 235 -26.12 -0.04 -12.51
C GLY A 235 -25.32 -1.27 -12.96
N GLN A 236 -25.36 -1.58 -14.26
CA GLN A 236 -24.81 -2.82 -14.78
C GLN A 236 -23.29 -2.75 -14.96
N SER A 237 -22.55 -3.68 -14.34
CA SER A 237 -21.09 -3.78 -14.51
C SER A 237 -20.36 -2.44 -14.33
N ILE A 238 -20.64 -1.77 -13.21
CA ILE A 238 -20.02 -0.49 -12.87
C ILE A 238 -18.53 -0.69 -12.62
N VAL A 239 -17.70 0.11 -13.27
CA VAL A 239 -16.23 0.07 -13.18
C VAL A 239 -15.64 1.31 -12.50
N GLY A 240 -16.36 2.44 -12.55
CA GLY A 240 -15.92 3.72 -12.04
C GLY A 240 -17.04 4.46 -11.32
N CYS A 241 -16.76 4.94 -10.12
CA CYS A 241 -17.60 5.86 -9.36
C CYS A 241 -16.76 7.08 -9.00
N LYS A 242 -16.89 8.17 -9.75
CA LYS A 242 -16.12 9.39 -9.50
C LYS A 242 -17.04 10.50 -9.03
N ALA A 243 -16.81 11.01 -7.82
CA ALA A 243 -17.56 12.13 -7.30
C ALA A 243 -17.09 13.45 -7.94
N VAL A 244 -18.03 14.33 -8.24
CA VAL A 244 -17.77 15.65 -8.84
C VAL A 244 -18.56 16.70 -8.06
N LEU A 245 -17.83 17.64 -7.46
CA LEU A 245 -18.40 18.73 -6.68
C LEU A 245 -18.46 20.00 -7.55
N VAL A 246 -19.65 20.57 -7.71
CA VAL A 246 -19.84 21.82 -8.45
C VAL A 246 -20.66 22.79 -7.60
N GLY A 247 -19.98 23.78 -7.02
CA GLY A 247 -20.56 24.60 -5.95
C GLY A 247 -20.98 23.70 -4.78
N ASP A 248 -22.21 23.85 -4.29
CA ASP A 248 -22.77 23.02 -3.21
C ASP A 248 -23.41 21.72 -3.70
N GLN A 249 -23.35 21.42 -5.00
CA GLN A 249 -23.99 20.25 -5.59
C GLN A 249 -22.99 19.09 -5.73
N VAL A 250 -23.44 17.90 -5.33
CA VAL A 250 -22.68 16.66 -5.46
C VAL A 250 -23.22 15.85 -6.63
N PHE A 251 -22.33 15.47 -7.54
CA PHE A 251 -22.60 14.55 -8.63
C PHE A 251 -21.73 13.31 -8.49
N VAL A 252 -22.17 12.19 -9.05
CA VAL A 252 -21.37 10.97 -9.20
C VAL A 252 -21.44 10.53 -10.65
N VAL A 253 -20.28 10.46 -11.30
CA VAL A 253 -20.11 9.87 -12.64
C VAL A 253 -19.97 8.37 -12.47
N VAL A 254 -20.92 7.63 -13.02
CA VAL A 254 -20.99 6.16 -12.97
C VAL A 254 -20.64 5.59 -14.34
N ALA A 255 -19.41 5.09 -14.47
CA ALA A 255 -18.93 4.43 -15.67
C ALA A 255 -19.34 2.95 -15.69
N GLN A 256 -19.93 2.51 -16.80
CA GLN A 256 -20.47 1.16 -16.97
C GLN A 256 -19.95 0.50 -18.25
N LEU A 257 -19.69 -0.81 -18.19
CA LEU A 257 -19.30 -1.59 -19.37
C LEU A 257 -20.49 -1.98 -20.25
N PHE A 258 -21.71 -1.95 -19.70
CA PHE A 258 -22.97 -2.29 -20.35
C PHE A 258 -24.05 -1.26 -19.95
N GLY A 259 -25.03 -1.04 -20.82
CA GLY A 259 -26.16 -0.12 -20.52
C GLY A 259 -25.83 1.38 -20.58
N GLY A 260 -24.64 1.77 -21.07
CA GLY A 260 -24.18 3.16 -21.15
C GLY A 260 -23.75 3.73 -19.80
N SER A 261 -22.92 4.78 -19.79
CA SER A 261 -22.51 5.45 -18.54
C SER A 261 -23.48 6.58 -18.19
N HIS A 262 -23.60 6.94 -16.91
CA HIS A 262 -24.59 7.90 -16.42
C HIS A 262 -23.98 8.83 -15.37
N ILE A 263 -24.59 9.99 -15.19
CA ILE A 263 -24.27 10.95 -14.12
C ILE A 263 -25.48 11.01 -13.19
N TYR A 264 -25.22 10.88 -11.89
CA TYR A 264 -26.20 11.01 -10.84
C TYR A 264 -25.96 12.29 -10.07
N LYS A 265 -27.03 12.90 -9.55
CA LYS A 265 -26.99 14.09 -8.71
C LYS A 265 -27.59 13.76 -7.36
N PHE A 266 -26.98 14.23 -6.29
CA PHE A 266 -27.56 14.13 -4.96
C PHE A 266 -28.79 15.04 -4.84
N ASP A 267 -29.92 14.47 -4.45
CA ASP A 267 -31.18 15.19 -4.20
C ASP A 267 -31.44 15.24 -2.69
N GLU A 268 -31.39 16.44 -2.12
CA GLU A 268 -31.59 16.66 -0.69
C GLU A 268 -33.00 16.32 -0.23
N SER A 269 -34.00 16.42 -1.10
CA SER A 269 -35.40 16.15 -0.76
C SER A 269 -35.65 14.67 -0.49
N TRP A 270 -34.89 13.82 -1.19
CA TRP A 270 -35.01 12.36 -1.12
C TRP A 270 -33.83 11.71 -0.42
N THR A 271 -32.85 12.51 0.03
CA THR A 271 -31.59 12.08 0.64
C THR A 271 -30.93 10.93 -0.12
N LYS A 272 -30.90 11.03 -1.45
CA LYS A 272 -30.37 9.98 -2.34
C LYS A 272 -29.87 10.55 -3.66
N PHE A 273 -29.06 9.77 -4.36
CA PHE A 273 -28.62 10.04 -5.71
C PHE A 273 -29.69 9.66 -6.73
N VAL A 274 -30.06 10.62 -7.58
CA VAL A 274 -31.00 10.43 -8.68
C VAL A 274 -30.28 10.60 -10.01
N LYS A 275 -30.67 9.79 -11.01
CA LYS A 275 -30.09 9.89 -12.34
C LYS A 275 -30.35 11.29 -12.89
N PHE A 276 -29.27 11.96 -13.27
CA PHE A 276 -29.26 13.35 -13.72
C PHE A 276 -29.05 13.47 -15.23
N GLN A 277 -28.11 12.69 -15.78
CA GLN A 277 -27.76 12.76 -17.20
C GLN A 277 -27.25 11.43 -17.75
N ASP A 278 -27.58 11.12 -19.00
CA ASP A 278 -26.97 10.02 -19.78
C ASP A 278 -25.68 10.49 -20.45
N ILE A 279 -24.64 9.64 -20.44
CA ILE A 279 -23.42 9.86 -21.23
C ILE A 279 -23.59 9.22 -22.61
N GLU A 280 -23.23 9.96 -23.67
CA GLU A 280 -23.35 9.50 -25.06
C GLU A 280 -22.63 8.16 -25.31
N VAL A 281 -23.41 7.10 -25.52
CA VAL A 281 -22.92 5.72 -25.77
C VAL A 281 -22.16 5.61 -27.10
N SER A 282 -22.39 6.52 -28.05
CA SER A 282 -21.66 6.55 -29.32
C SER A 282 -20.18 6.88 -29.16
N ARG A 283 -19.77 7.48 -28.04
CA ARG A 283 -18.38 7.88 -27.77
C ARG A 283 -17.68 6.96 -26.78
N ILE A 284 -18.38 6.54 -25.74
CA ILE A 284 -17.83 5.69 -24.68
C ILE A 284 -18.37 4.28 -24.84
N SER A 285 -17.45 3.32 -25.02
CA SER A 285 -17.75 1.91 -25.22
C SER A 285 -17.22 1.04 -24.08
N LYS A 286 -15.96 1.21 -23.66
CA LYS A 286 -15.32 0.44 -22.58
C LYS A 286 -14.55 1.38 -21.65
N PRO A 287 -15.26 2.17 -20.84
CA PRO A 287 -14.62 3.07 -19.89
C PRO A 287 -13.77 2.25 -18.92
N ASN A 288 -12.58 2.73 -18.58
CA ASN A 288 -11.67 2.05 -17.66
C ASN A 288 -11.26 2.93 -16.48
N ASP A 289 -11.14 4.24 -16.71
CA ASP A 289 -10.73 5.21 -15.71
C ASP A 289 -11.48 6.55 -15.89
N ILE A 290 -11.65 7.29 -14.79
CA ILE A 290 -12.27 8.62 -14.77
C ILE A 290 -11.37 9.54 -13.95
N GLU A 291 -10.88 10.60 -14.59
CA GLU A 291 -10.03 11.59 -13.94
C GLU A 291 -10.71 12.96 -13.92
N LEU A 292 -10.65 13.64 -12.77
CA LEU A 292 -11.34 14.91 -12.51
C LEU A 292 -10.32 16.03 -12.46
N PHE A 293 -10.58 17.15 -13.13
CA PHE A 293 -9.67 18.29 -13.12
C PHE A 293 -10.37 19.62 -13.38
N GLU A 294 -9.71 20.70 -12.98
CA GLU A 294 -10.18 22.07 -13.14
C GLU A 294 -9.14 22.88 -13.92
N ILE A 295 -9.60 23.65 -14.91
CA ILE A 295 -8.76 24.57 -15.68
C ILE A 295 -9.49 25.91 -15.77
N ASP A 296 -8.83 26.99 -15.37
CA ASP A 296 -9.38 28.36 -15.41
C ASP A 296 -10.77 28.47 -14.73
N SER A 297 -10.96 27.80 -13.60
CA SER A 297 -12.25 27.72 -12.86
C SER A 297 -13.40 27.03 -13.60
N GLU A 298 -13.08 26.28 -14.64
CA GLU A 298 -14.03 25.40 -15.33
C GLU A 298 -13.77 23.95 -14.94
N MET A 299 -14.84 23.24 -14.57
CA MET A 299 -14.79 21.84 -14.17
C MET A 299 -14.85 20.91 -15.38
N PHE A 300 -13.93 19.95 -15.41
CA PHE A 300 -13.84 18.93 -16.44
C PHE A 300 -13.63 17.55 -15.81
N PHE A 301 -14.06 16.52 -16.51
CA PHE A 301 -13.54 15.18 -16.27
C PHE A 301 -13.24 14.50 -17.60
N VAL A 302 -12.34 13.53 -17.59
CA VAL A 302 -12.07 12.67 -18.74
C VAL A 302 -12.46 11.24 -18.40
N ILE A 303 -13.05 10.54 -19.35
CA ILE A 303 -13.23 9.09 -19.27
C ILE A 303 -12.25 8.46 -20.25
N ALA A 304 -11.32 7.66 -19.74
CA ALA A 304 -10.41 6.87 -20.56
C ALA A 304 -11.13 5.62 -21.09
N ASP A 305 -11.08 5.39 -22.40
CA ASP A 305 -11.73 4.24 -23.04
C ASP A 305 -10.71 3.20 -23.52
N SER A 306 -10.88 1.97 -23.03
CA SER A 306 -9.98 0.85 -23.30
C SER A 306 -10.30 0.09 -24.59
N SER A 307 -11.35 0.49 -25.32
CA SER A 307 -11.70 -0.06 -26.63
C SER A 307 -11.14 0.78 -27.76
N LYS A 308 -10.94 0.17 -28.93
CA LYS A 308 -10.55 0.91 -30.14
C LYS A 308 -11.69 1.72 -30.77
N ALA A 309 -12.93 1.35 -30.48
CA ALA A 309 -14.12 1.93 -31.10
C ALA A 309 -14.65 3.12 -30.29
N GLY A 310 -14.49 3.08 -28.96
CA GLY A 310 -14.69 4.23 -28.09
C GLY A 310 -13.53 5.22 -28.20
N LEU A 311 -13.79 6.44 -27.76
CA LEU A 311 -12.85 7.54 -27.73
C LEU A 311 -12.74 8.07 -26.30
N SER A 312 -11.52 8.13 -25.76
CA SER A 312 -11.29 8.83 -24.50
C SER A 312 -11.78 10.28 -24.64
N THR A 313 -12.71 10.70 -23.79
CA THR A 313 -13.47 11.93 -24.02
C THR A 313 -13.45 12.82 -22.78
N VAL A 314 -13.07 14.08 -22.99
CA VAL A 314 -13.17 15.16 -22.00
C VAL A 314 -14.58 15.72 -22.02
N TYR A 315 -15.18 15.85 -20.85
CA TYR A 315 -16.47 16.45 -20.61
C TYR A 315 -16.30 17.75 -19.84
N LYS A 316 -17.12 18.75 -20.17
CA LYS A 316 -17.09 20.07 -19.55
C LYS A 316 -18.43 20.42 -18.91
N TRP A 317 -18.39 20.99 -17.71
CA TRP A 317 -19.56 21.58 -17.07
C TRP A 317 -20.05 22.85 -17.79
N ASN A 318 -21.36 22.96 -18.04
CA ASN A 318 -21.96 24.14 -18.69
C ASN A 318 -23.15 24.75 -17.92
N ASN A 319 -23.18 24.61 -16.59
CA ASN A 319 -24.28 25.00 -15.69
C ASN A 319 -25.56 24.14 -15.76
N LYS A 320 -25.75 23.35 -16.82
CA LYS A 320 -26.88 22.41 -16.93
C LYS A 320 -26.47 20.96 -16.81
N GLY A 321 -25.22 20.63 -17.10
CA GLY A 321 -24.70 19.28 -17.07
C GLY A 321 -23.29 19.21 -17.65
N PHE A 322 -22.82 17.98 -17.86
CA PHE A 322 -21.50 17.70 -18.42
C PHE A 322 -21.64 17.23 -19.86
N TYR A 323 -21.00 17.96 -20.78
CA TYR A 323 -21.14 17.68 -22.22
C TYR A 323 -19.78 17.42 -22.84
N SER A 324 -19.75 16.56 -23.86
CA SER A 324 -18.53 16.24 -24.60
C SER A 324 -17.87 17.52 -25.11
N TYR A 325 -16.59 17.66 -24.81
CA TYR A 325 -15.79 18.85 -25.09
C TYR A 325 -14.69 18.55 -26.10
N GLN A 326 -14.00 17.42 -25.91
CA GLN A 326 -12.92 16.99 -26.78
C GLN A 326 -12.75 15.47 -26.71
N SER A 327 -12.66 14.82 -27.87
CA SER A 327 -12.19 13.43 -27.96
C SER A 327 -10.68 13.38 -28.13
N LEU A 328 -10.05 12.37 -27.52
CA LEU A 328 -8.62 12.18 -27.42
C LEU A 328 -8.23 10.80 -27.96
N HIS A 329 -7.00 10.70 -28.47
CA HIS A 329 -6.29 9.45 -28.75
C HIS A 329 -7.10 8.38 -29.53
N GLU A 330 -7.59 8.77 -30.71
CA GLU A 330 -8.41 7.89 -31.55
C GLU A 330 -7.70 6.58 -31.91
N TRP A 331 -8.44 5.46 -31.84
CA TRP A 331 -7.99 4.09 -32.17
C TRP A 331 -7.02 3.43 -31.18
N PHE A 332 -6.75 4.09 -30.05
CA PHE A 332 -5.96 3.54 -28.96
C PHE A 332 -6.84 2.87 -27.90
N ARG A 333 -6.20 2.15 -26.99
CA ARG A 333 -6.86 1.47 -25.88
C ARG A 333 -6.35 2.08 -24.59
N ASP A 334 -6.92 3.22 -24.24
CA ASP A 334 -6.49 3.99 -23.08
C ASP A 334 -6.95 3.29 -21.81
N THR A 335 -6.02 3.11 -20.89
CA THR A 335 -6.24 2.41 -19.63
C THR A 335 -6.39 3.37 -18.47
N ASP A 336 -5.79 4.55 -18.54
CA ASP A 336 -5.77 5.52 -17.44
C ASP A 336 -5.48 6.91 -17.98
N ALA A 337 -6.05 7.92 -17.34
CA ALA A 337 -5.78 9.32 -17.60
C ALA A 337 -5.31 9.99 -16.30
N GLU A 338 -4.29 10.82 -16.40
CA GLU A 338 -3.74 11.53 -15.23
C GLU A 338 -3.56 13.00 -15.56
N PHE A 339 -4.26 13.87 -14.82
CA PHE A 339 -4.12 15.30 -14.94
C PHE A 339 -2.95 15.81 -14.09
N LEU A 340 -2.20 16.77 -14.61
CA LEU A 340 -1.12 17.42 -13.86
C LEU A 340 -0.99 18.90 -14.24
N ASP A 341 -0.62 19.72 -13.26
CA ASP A 341 -0.15 21.08 -13.48
C ASP A 341 1.38 21.12 -13.35
N ILE A 342 2.05 21.68 -14.36
CA ILE A 342 3.49 21.94 -14.35
C ILE A 342 3.68 23.43 -14.63
N ASP A 343 4.18 24.16 -13.63
CA ASP A 343 4.51 25.58 -13.74
C ASP A 343 3.33 26.43 -14.28
N GLY A 344 2.09 26.15 -13.83
CA GLY A 344 0.87 26.87 -14.23
C GLY A 344 0.38 26.53 -15.64
N LYS A 345 0.87 25.43 -16.22
CA LYS A 345 0.39 24.85 -17.47
C LYS A 345 -0.23 23.50 -17.15
N SER A 346 -1.45 23.31 -17.66
CA SER A 346 -2.20 22.08 -17.51
C SER A 346 -1.80 21.05 -18.56
N TYR A 347 -1.58 19.81 -18.13
CA TYR A 347 -1.27 18.66 -18.97
C TYR A 347 -2.17 17.49 -18.61
N LEU A 348 -2.29 16.56 -19.55
CA LEU A 348 -2.98 15.28 -19.38
C LEU A 348 -2.09 14.17 -19.91
N ILE A 349 -1.81 13.17 -19.09
CA ILE A 349 -1.08 11.97 -19.48
C ILE A 349 -2.10 10.87 -19.77
N LEU A 350 -1.95 10.19 -20.91
CA LEU A 350 -2.74 9.01 -21.24
C LEU A 350 -1.83 7.78 -21.28
N SER A 351 -2.23 6.74 -20.56
CA SER A 351 -1.63 5.41 -20.65
C SER A 351 -2.46 4.54 -21.58
N SER A 352 -1.82 3.77 -22.46
CA SER A 352 -2.53 2.89 -23.39
C SER A 352 -1.80 1.56 -23.55
N ARG A 353 -2.58 0.51 -23.81
CA ARG A 353 -2.03 -0.85 -23.95
C ARG A 353 -1.03 -0.95 -25.11
N SER A 354 0.15 -1.50 -24.82
CA SER A 354 1.24 -1.71 -25.79
C SER A 354 1.73 -0.45 -26.48
N GLN A 355 1.63 0.68 -25.78
CA GLN A 355 2.15 1.98 -26.18
C GLN A 355 2.95 2.60 -25.02
N VAL A 356 3.69 3.66 -25.32
CA VAL A 356 4.29 4.53 -24.31
C VAL A 356 3.26 5.58 -23.85
N PRO A 357 3.30 6.05 -22.59
CA PRO A 357 2.45 7.14 -22.14
C PRO A 357 2.68 8.41 -22.97
N ILE A 358 1.59 9.02 -23.42
CA ILE A 358 1.63 10.30 -24.13
C ILE A 358 1.28 11.45 -23.19
N ILE A 359 1.87 12.62 -23.43
CA ILE A 359 1.62 13.85 -22.71
C ILE A 359 0.93 14.83 -23.66
N LEU A 360 -0.27 15.26 -23.28
CA LEU A 360 -1.03 16.29 -23.95
C LEU A 360 -0.93 17.58 -23.14
N GLN A 361 -0.77 18.72 -23.81
CA GLN A 361 -0.72 20.03 -23.16
C GLN A 361 -1.98 20.82 -23.49
N TRP A 362 -2.54 21.50 -22.49
CA TRP A 362 -3.63 22.45 -22.69
C TRP A 362 -3.17 23.67 -23.48
N ASN A 363 -3.76 23.88 -24.66
CA ASN A 363 -3.53 25.06 -25.47
C ASN A 363 -4.55 26.15 -25.11
N LYS A 364 -4.08 27.26 -24.52
CA LYS A 364 -4.94 28.37 -24.07
C LYS A 364 -5.69 29.08 -25.20
N ALA A 365 -5.18 29.07 -26.42
CA ALA A 365 -5.81 29.74 -27.57
C ALA A 365 -6.97 28.92 -28.14
N SER A 366 -6.75 27.62 -28.34
CA SER A 366 -7.81 26.71 -28.83
C SER A 366 -8.71 26.17 -27.72
N LYS A 367 -8.31 26.34 -26.46
CA LYS A 367 -8.91 25.72 -25.27
C LYS A 367 -9.07 24.20 -25.44
N LYS A 368 -8.02 23.54 -25.91
CA LYS A 368 -8.02 22.09 -26.13
C LYS A 368 -6.68 21.49 -25.76
N PHE A 369 -6.68 20.22 -25.35
CA PHE A 369 -5.47 19.45 -25.23
C PHE A 369 -4.88 19.15 -26.61
N VAL A 370 -3.59 19.37 -26.79
CA VAL A 370 -2.85 19.06 -28.01
C VAL A 370 -1.65 18.17 -27.69
N PRO A 371 -1.22 17.28 -28.61
CA PRO A 371 -0.02 16.46 -28.39
C PRO A 371 1.19 17.33 -28.06
N HIS A 372 1.95 16.94 -27.02
CA HIS A 372 3.13 17.67 -26.57
C HIS A 372 4.39 16.80 -26.64
N SER A 373 4.40 15.66 -25.93
CA SER A 373 5.54 14.75 -25.86
C SER A 373 5.09 13.35 -25.42
N GLU A 374 6.03 12.45 -25.21
CA GLU A 374 5.80 11.11 -24.68
C GLU A 374 6.79 10.82 -23.53
N ILE A 375 6.52 9.77 -22.75
CA ILE A 375 7.45 9.25 -21.76
C ILE A 375 8.19 8.05 -22.40
N PRO A 376 9.43 8.24 -22.90
CA PRO A 376 10.10 7.21 -23.69
C PRO A 376 10.52 6.00 -22.85
N ASN A 377 10.76 4.88 -23.52
CA ASN A 377 11.26 3.63 -22.92
C ASN A 377 10.34 2.99 -21.85
N MET A 378 9.08 3.39 -21.81
CA MET A 378 8.07 2.88 -20.87
C MET A 378 6.85 2.35 -21.60
N GLU A 379 6.99 1.24 -22.30
CA GLU A 379 5.87 0.55 -22.95
C GLU A 379 4.95 -0.15 -21.93
N ASP A 380 3.69 -0.43 -22.28
CA ASP A 380 2.76 -1.21 -21.45
C ASP A 380 2.59 -0.67 -20.01
N VAL A 381 2.65 0.65 -19.86
CA VAL A 381 2.22 1.31 -18.61
C VAL A 381 0.70 1.21 -18.54
N LEU A 382 0.19 0.72 -17.41
CA LEU A 382 -1.24 0.59 -17.14
C LEU A 382 -1.85 1.88 -16.62
N ALA A 383 -1.13 2.57 -15.74
CA ALA A 383 -1.62 3.78 -15.09
C ALA A 383 -0.47 4.70 -14.68
N VAL A 384 -0.73 6.00 -14.72
CA VAL A 384 0.14 7.05 -14.20
C VAL A 384 -0.58 7.71 -13.02
N LYS A 385 0.12 7.94 -11.91
CA LYS A 385 -0.42 8.78 -10.83
C LYS A 385 0.60 9.83 -10.43
N SER A 386 0.17 11.09 -10.37
CA SER A 386 1.01 12.21 -10.02
C SER A 386 0.94 12.52 -8.53
N PHE A 387 2.04 13.05 -7.98
CA PHE A 387 2.09 13.50 -6.60
C PHE A 387 3.20 14.53 -6.42
N ARG A 388 3.09 15.31 -5.34
CA ARG A 388 4.09 16.30 -4.95
C ARG A 388 4.64 15.99 -3.58
N ILE A 389 5.95 16.09 -3.45
CA ILE A 389 6.63 16.10 -2.14
C ILE A 389 7.30 17.46 -2.05
N GLN A 390 6.82 18.28 -1.11
CA GLN A 390 7.17 19.71 -1.09
C GLN A 390 6.81 20.35 -2.45
N ASP A 391 7.76 21.01 -3.11
CA ASP A 391 7.55 21.65 -4.42
C ASP A 391 7.88 20.73 -5.61
N ASP A 392 8.52 19.59 -5.36
CA ASP A 392 8.96 18.66 -6.39
C ASP A 392 7.79 17.81 -6.92
N LEU A 393 7.61 17.79 -8.24
CA LEU A 393 6.62 16.96 -8.92
C LEU A 393 7.19 15.59 -9.27
N TYR A 394 6.42 14.56 -8.94
CA TYR A 394 6.72 13.17 -9.25
C TYR A 394 5.52 12.50 -9.92
N ILE A 395 5.81 11.40 -10.62
CA ILE A 395 4.81 10.48 -11.15
C ILE A 395 5.20 9.05 -10.84
N THR A 396 4.21 8.19 -10.67
CA THR A 396 4.37 6.74 -10.66
C THR A 396 3.88 6.17 -11.98
N LEU A 397 4.56 5.15 -12.49
CA LEU A 397 4.19 4.41 -13.69
C LEU A 397 3.98 2.95 -13.31
N THR A 398 2.74 2.50 -13.38
CA THR A 398 2.36 1.13 -13.01
C THR A 398 2.54 0.20 -14.20
N ARG A 399 3.26 -0.92 -14.02
CA ARG A 399 3.29 -2.03 -15.00
C ARG A 399 2.78 -3.31 -14.35
N PHE A 400 2.09 -4.15 -15.13
CA PHE A 400 1.58 -5.44 -14.62
C PHE A 400 2.71 -6.38 -14.19
N ILE A 401 3.72 -6.53 -15.05
CA ILE A 401 4.92 -7.35 -14.86
C ILE A 401 6.13 -6.52 -15.28
N GLY A 402 7.29 -6.81 -14.70
CA GLY A 402 8.52 -6.03 -14.89
C GLY A 402 8.70 -5.11 -13.69
N ASP A 403 9.12 -3.88 -13.94
CA ASP A 403 9.30 -2.88 -12.89
C ASP A 403 8.35 -1.70 -13.14
N SER A 404 7.57 -1.36 -12.12
CA SER A 404 6.96 -0.03 -12.02
C SER A 404 8.03 0.99 -11.69
N ARG A 405 7.81 2.26 -12.06
CA ARG A 405 8.82 3.31 -11.91
C ARG A 405 8.26 4.49 -11.12
N VAL A 406 9.13 5.14 -10.37
CA VAL A 406 8.90 6.47 -9.81
C VAL A 406 9.80 7.43 -10.57
N MET A 407 9.23 8.50 -11.10
CA MET A 407 9.96 9.51 -11.87
C MET A 407 9.77 10.90 -11.27
N LYS A 408 10.79 11.73 -11.36
CA LYS A 408 10.79 13.13 -10.93
C LYS A 408 10.84 14.05 -12.15
N TRP A 409 10.07 15.14 -12.13
CA TRP A 409 10.17 16.20 -13.13
C TRP A 409 11.45 17.05 -12.94
N ASN A 410 12.25 17.23 -13.99
CA ASN A 410 13.50 18.01 -13.94
C ASN A 410 13.48 19.31 -14.75
N SER A 411 12.30 19.91 -14.93
CA SER A 411 12.03 21.09 -15.78
C SER A 411 11.97 20.82 -17.29
N LYS A 412 12.50 19.69 -17.78
CA LYS A 412 12.43 19.32 -19.20
C LYS A 412 11.66 18.02 -19.44
N GLN A 413 11.88 17.01 -18.61
CA GLN A 413 11.29 15.69 -18.75
C GLN A 413 11.19 14.99 -17.39
N PHE A 414 10.44 13.88 -17.37
CA PHE A 414 10.45 12.96 -16.24
C PHE A 414 11.72 12.11 -16.28
N VAL A 415 12.42 12.05 -15.14
CA VAL A 415 13.63 11.24 -14.96
C VAL A 415 13.37 10.21 -13.88
N GLU A 416 13.70 8.96 -14.17
CA GLU A 416 13.57 7.88 -13.20
C GLU A 416 14.41 8.12 -11.95
N ILE A 417 13.80 7.93 -10.78
CA ILE A 417 14.48 7.95 -9.48
C ILE A 417 14.52 6.57 -8.83
N GLN A 418 13.55 5.71 -9.14
CA GLN A 418 13.43 4.40 -8.51
C GLN A 418 12.62 3.41 -9.35
N ALA A 419 13.07 2.16 -9.32
CA ALA A 419 12.36 1.00 -9.85
C ALA A 419 11.75 0.17 -8.72
N LEU A 420 10.51 -0.30 -8.91
CA LEU A 420 9.78 -1.14 -7.96
C LEU A 420 9.29 -2.40 -8.68
N PRO A 421 9.71 -3.61 -8.26
CA PRO A 421 9.34 -4.85 -8.94
C PRO A 421 7.83 -5.12 -8.91
N SER A 422 7.21 -5.17 -10.09
CA SER A 422 5.80 -5.51 -10.26
C SER A 422 5.57 -7.01 -10.35
N ARG A 423 4.66 -7.51 -9.51
CA ARG A 423 4.21 -8.91 -9.49
C ARG A 423 2.69 -8.96 -9.69
N GLY A 424 2.25 -8.74 -10.92
CA GLY A 424 0.83 -8.60 -11.25
C GLY A 424 0.24 -7.33 -10.67
N ALA A 425 0.92 -6.19 -10.83
CA ALA A 425 0.51 -4.93 -10.25
C ALA A 425 -0.50 -4.20 -11.13
N MET A 426 -1.66 -3.88 -10.57
CA MET A 426 -2.71 -3.12 -11.26
C MET A 426 -2.77 -1.66 -10.82
N THR A 427 -2.13 -1.32 -9.69
CA THR A 427 -2.11 0.04 -9.15
C THR A 427 -0.80 0.30 -8.42
N LEU A 428 -0.26 1.50 -8.59
CA LEU A 428 0.84 2.08 -7.83
C LEU A 428 0.44 3.49 -7.38
N GLN A 429 -0.22 3.57 -6.24
CA GLN A 429 -0.88 4.79 -5.79
C GLN A 429 -0.01 5.56 -4.78
N PRO A 430 0.40 6.80 -5.08
CA PRO A 430 0.94 7.70 -4.08
C PRO A 430 -0.17 8.24 -3.17
N PHE A 431 0.13 8.39 -1.89
CA PHE A 431 -0.77 9.02 -0.91
C PHE A 431 0.03 9.60 0.25
N SER A 432 -0.59 10.47 1.04
CA SER A 432 0.08 11.10 2.18
C SER A 432 -0.88 11.35 3.33
N PHE A 433 -0.38 11.18 4.55
CA PHE A 433 -1.06 11.62 5.76
C PHE A 433 -0.15 12.59 6.51
N LYS A 434 -0.61 13.83 6.65
CA LYS A 434 0.17 14.93 7.23
C LYS A 434 1.49 15.10 6.45
N ASN A 435 2.64 14.96 7.10
CA ASN A 435 3.96 15.08 6.46
C ASN A 435 4.58 13.73 6.07
N ASN A 436 3.82 12.64 6.14
CA ASN A 436 4.29 11.30 5.77
C ASN A 436 3.79 10.95 4.38
N TYR A 437 4.74 10.69 3.47
CA TYR A 437 4.47 10.33 2.09
C TYR A 437 4.65 8.82 1.91
N TYR A 438 3.67 8.19 1.29
CA TYR A 438 3.61 6.76 1.09
C TYR A 438 3.32 6.42 -0.37
N LEU A 439 3.63 5.17 -0.70
CA LEU A 439 3.37 4.60 -2.01
C LEU A 439 2.85 3.18 -1.85
N ALA A 440 1.63 2.90 -2.33
CA ALA A 440 1.02 1.58 -2.28
C ALA A 440 1.15 0.87 -3.63
N LEU A 441 1.96 -0.18 -3.69
CA LEU A 441 2.08 -1.06 -4.83
C LEU A 441 1.21 -2.31 -4.63
N GLY A 442 0.16 -2.43 -5.46
CA GLY A 442 -0.71 -3.60 -5.46
C GLY A 442 -0.05 -4.82 -6.11
N SER A 443 -0.39 -6.03 -5.66
CA SER A 443 0.10 -7.26 -6.28
C SER A 443 -0.99 -8.34 -6.30
N ASP A 444 -1.24 -8.91 -7.49
CA ASP A 444 -2.14 -10.07 -7.67
C ASP A 444 -1.43 -11.40 -7.34
N TYR A 445 -0.10 -11.44 -7.30
CA TYR A 445 0.68 -12.67 -7.11
C TYR A 445 1.38 -12.80 -5.75
N THR A 446 1.58 -11.69 -5.04
CA THR A 446 2.28 -11.61 -3.76
C THR A 446 1.57 -10.63 -2.82
N PHE A 447 2.13 -10.35 -1.65
CA PHE A 447 1.61 -9.29 -0.78
C PHE A 447 1.74 -7.92 -1.45
N SER A 448 0.77 -7.04 -1.20
CA SER A 448 0.89 -5.64 -1.60
C SER A 448 1.89 -4.94 -0.68
N GLN A 449 2.65 -4.01 -1.24
CA GLN A 449 3.75 -3.34 -0.55
C GLN A 449 3.42 -1.87 -0.35
N ILE A 450 3.45 -1.42 0.89
CA ILE A 450 3.41 -0.01 1.25
C ILE A 450 4.86 0.44 1.46
N TYR A 451 5.26 1.47 0.74
CA TYR A 451 6.55 2.12 0.91
C TYR A 451 6.37 3.49 1.56
N GLN A 452 7.37 3.92 2.32
CA GLN A 452 7.44 5.26 2.93
C GLN A 452 8.61 6.03 2.32
N TRP A 453 8.40 7.32 2.10
CA TRP A 453 9.43 8.22 1.58
C TRP A 453 10.56 8.42 2.59
N ASP A 454 11.79 8.24 2.13
CA ASP A 454 13.01 8.57 2.84
C ASP A 454 13.49 9.96 2.39
N GLY A 455 13.40 10.93 3.30
CA GLY A 455 13.78 12.33 3.03
C GLY A 455 15.27 12.53 2.74
N GLU A 456 16.15 11.69 3.28
CA GLU A 456 17.60 11.80 3.09
C GLU A 456 18.01 11.21 1.74
N LYS A 457 17.55 9.99 1.45
CA LYS A 457 17.90 9.29 0.20
C LYS A 457 17.05 9.69 -0.98
N LYS A 458 15.92 10.40 -0.76
CA LYS A 458 14.94 10.80 -1.77
C LYS A 458 14.41 9.61 -2.60
N ILE A 459 14.11 8.51 -1.91
CA ILE A 459 13.54 7.27 -2.48
C ILE A 459 12.46 6.72 -1.55
N PHE A 460 11.63 5.81 -2.04
CA PHE A 460 10.68 5.07 -1.22
C PHE A 460 11.30 3.78 -0.67
N ARG A 461 11.26 3.57 0.65
CA ARG A 461 11.69 2.32 1.29
C ARG A 461 10.49 1.48 1.69
N LEU A 462 10.62 0.17 1.61
CA LEU A 462 9.56 -0.74 2.05
C LEU A 462 9.22 -0.45 3.51
N PHE A 463 7.94 -0.13 3.77
CA PHE A 463 7.45 0.23 5.09
C PHE A 463 6.63 -0.91 5.70
N LYS A 464 5.69 -1.47 4.93
CA LYS A 464 4.82 -2.54 5.38
C LYS A 464 4.34 -3.40 4.21
N GLU A 465 4.07 -4.67 4.49
CA GLU A 465 3.32 -5.53 3.60
C GLU A 465 1.87 -5.65 4.08
N ILE A 466 0.92 -5.62 3.14
CA ILE A 466 -0.49 -5.89 3.43
C ILE A 466 -1.02 -6.98 2.51
N TYR A 467 -2.01 -7.71 2.99
CA TYR A 467 -2.67 -8.76 2.21
C TYR A 467 -4.04 -8.28 1.72
N VAL A 468 -4.16 -8.01 0.42
CA VAL A 468 -5.40 -7.66 -0.26
C VAL A 468 -5.47 -8.52 -1.52
N GLN A 469 -6.61 -9.16 -1.79
CA GLN A 469 -6.75 -10.08 -2.90
C GLN A 469 -7.05 -9.33 -4.19
N ALA A 470 -6.07 -9.31 -5.10
CA ALA A 470 -6.19 -8.64 -6.40
C ALA A 470 -6.61 -7.16 -6.25
N PRO A 471 -5.75 -6.31 -5.66
CA PRO A 471 -6.05 -4.90 -5.42
C PRO A 471 -6.21 -4.13 -6.73
N ARG A 472 -7.14 -3.17 -6.79
CA ARG A 472 -7.39 -2.36 -8.01
C ARG A 472 -7.18 -0.87 -7.81
N SER A 473 -7.33 -0.39 -6.58
CA SER A 473 -7.11 1.00 -6.18
C SER A 473 -6.75 1.04 -4.70
N PHE A 474 -5.95 2.04 -4.34
CA PHE A 474 -5.80 2.48 -2.96
C PHE A 474 -6.29 3.92 -2.87
N THR A 475 -7.01 4.28 -1.82
CA THR A 475 -7.58 5.63 -1.71
C THR A 475 -7.41 6.12 -0.28
N ALA A 476 -6.67 7.20 -0.10
CA ALA A 476 -6.53 7.84 1.20
C ALA A 476 -7.79 8.66 1.53
N VAL A 477 -8.23 8.56 2.78
CA VAL A 477 -9.44 9.18 3.31
C VAL A 477 -9.11 9.75 4.68
N SER A 478 -9.18 11.06 4.83
CA SER A 478 -8.93 11.74 6.09
C SER A 478 -10.23 12.31 6.64
N THR A 479 -10.49 12.02 7.91
CA THR A 479 -11.53 12.67 8.72
C THR A 479 -10.88 13.72 9.62
N ASP A 480 -11.67 14.45 10.42
CA ASP A 480 -11.14 15.49 11.32
C ASP A 480 -10.03 15.01 12.28
N ARG A 481 -10.01 13.72 12.63
CA ARG A 481 -9.10 13.17 13.64
C ARG A 481 -8.36 11.90 13.23
N ARG A 482 -8.84 11.22 12.20
CA ARG A 482 -8.38 9.87 11.83
C ARG A 482 -8.14 9.77 10.34
N ASP A 483 -7.05 9.10 10.02
CA ASP A 483 -6.55 8.90 8.68
C ASP A 483 -6.74 7.43 8.30
N PHE A 484 -7.37 7.17 7.18
CA PHE A 484 -7.68 5.84 6.68
C PHE A 484 -7.18 5.69 5.25
N PHE A 485 -6.84 4.48 4.84
CA PHE A 485 -6.76 4.17 3.41
C PHE A 485 -7.61 2.94 3.08
N PHE A 486 -8.35 3.05 1.99
CA PHE A 486 -9.16 1.99 1.42
C PHE A 486 -8.31 1.21 0.43
N ALA A 487 -8.44 -0.11 0.46
CA ALA A 487 -7.87 -1.01 -0.52
C ALA A 487 -9.00 -1.78 -1.20
N SER A 488 -9.28 -1.45 -2.46
CA SER A 488 -10.25 -2.19 -3.26
C SER A 488 -9.75 -3.60 -3.55
N SER A 489 -10.67 -4.53 -3.76
CA SER A 489 -10.34 -5.94 -3.94
C SER A 489 -11.24 -6.54 -5.01
N PHE A 490 -10.64 -6.97 -6.12
CA PHE A 490 -11.39 -7.51 -7.24
C PHE A 490 -11.94 -8.92 -6.99
N LYS A 491 -11.26 -9.71 -6.13
CA LYS A 491 -11.63 -11.11 -5.86
C LYS A 491 -12.05 -11.39 -4.43
N GLY A 492 -11.41 -10.75 -3.45
CA GLY A 492 -11.75 -10.89 -2.03
C GLY A 492 -12.55 -9.70 -1.49
N ASN A 493 -12.45 -9.49 -0.19
CA ASN A 493 -13.10 -8.40 0.53
C ASN A 493 -12.32 -7.09 0.41
N THR A 494 -13.04 -5.99 0.19
CA THR A 494 -12.50 -4.62 0.29
C THR A 494 -12.10 -4.35 1.73
N GLN A 495 -10.94 -3.74 1.96
CA GLN A 495 -10.40 -3.51 3.31
C GLN A 495 -10.18 -2.03 3.56
N ILE A 496 -10.47 -1.60 4.79
CA ILE A 496 -10.19 -0.26 5.28
C ILE A 496 -9.10 -0.40 6.33
N PHE A 497 -8.01 0.32 6.14
CA PHE A 497 -6.90 0.39 7.09
C PHE A 497 -6.89 1.76 7.74
N GLU A 498 -6.57 1.80 9.03
CA GLU A 498 -6.35 3.04 9.77
C GLU A 498 -4.84 3.30 9.92
N HIS A 499 -4.44 4.54 9.69
CA HIS A 499 -3.12 5.05 9.99
C HIS A 499 -3.08 5.48 11.45
N ILE A 500 -2.36 4.70 12.25
CA ILE A 500 -2.25 4.94 13.69
C ILE A 500 -0.84 5.33 14.09
N ILE A 501 -0.75 6.05 15.20
CA ILE A 501 0.50 6.28 15.90
C ILE A 501 0.49 5.42 17.16
N ILE A 502 1.41 4.47 17.24
CA ILE A 502 1.59 3.57 18.37
C ILE A 502 2.63 4.19 19.31
N ASP A 503 2.24 4.44 20.55
CA ASP A 503 3.16 4.84 21.62
C ASP A 503 3.77 3.58 22.26
N LEU A 504 5.05 3.32 21.97
CA LEU A 504 5.85 2.23 22.51
C LEU A 504 6.59 2.64 23.81
N SER A 505 6.19 3.74 24.45
CA SER A 505 6.85 4.24 25.66
C SER A 505 6.53 3.45 26.94
N LEU A 506 5.57 2.51 26.88
CA LEU A 506 5.04 1.75 28.00
C LEU A 506 5.67 0.36 28.18
#